data_AF-A0A2M7QN25-F1
#
_entry.id   AF-A0A2M7QN25-F1
#
_cell.length_a   1.000
_cell.length_b   1.000
_cell.length_c   1.000
_cell.angle_alpha   90.00
_cell.angle_beta   90.00
_cell.angle_gamma   90.00
#
_symmetry.space_group_name_H-M   'P 1'
#
loop_
_entity.id
_entity.type
_entity.pdbx_description
1 polymer ?
#
loop_
_entity_poly.entity_id
_entity_poly.type
_entity_poly.pdbx_seq_one_letter_code
_entity_poly.pdbx_strand_id
1 'polypeptide(L)' 'MIARLAVALSAALTLCAAAALAQPPEPDGYRMEEFRAPVPATLTGATVADTEAAEALWRSGGAAFI' A
#
# COMPACT_ATOMS: atom_id res chain seq x y z
N MET A 1 33.54 18.15 12.64
CA MET A 1 33.50 16.72 12.23
C MET A 1 32.27 16.02 12.80
N ILE A 2 32.06 16.05 14.12
CA ILE A 2 30.93 15.39 14.81
C ILE A 2 29.55 15.84 14.29
N ALA A 3 29.34 17.15 14.08
CA ALA A 3 28.07 17.67 13.56
C ALA A 3 27.72 17.14 12.15
N ARG A 4 28.71 16.93 11.27
CA ARG A 4 28.49 16.36 9.93
C ARG A 4 28.15 14.86 10.00
N LEU A 5 28.76 14.15 10.94
CA LEU A 5 28.49 12.73 11.17
C LEU A 5 27.09 12.50 11.75
N ALA A 6 26.67 13.35 12.69
CA ALA A 6 25.33 13.31 13.27
C ALA A 6 24.24 13.56 12.20
N VAL A 7 24.43 14.57 11.34
CA VAL A 7 23.49 14.86 10.24
C VAL A 7 23.42 13.69 9.25
N ALA A 8 24.56 13.10 8.88
CA ALA A 8 24.58 11.95 7.97
C ALA A 8 23.85 10.73 8.56
N LEU A 9 24.03 10.45 9.86
CA LEU A 9 23.36 9.36 10.54
C LEU A 9 21.85 9.59 10.63
N SER A 10 21.41 10.80 11.00
CA SER A 10 19.99 11.16 11.02
C SER A 10 19.36 11.03 9.64
N ALA A 11 20.04 11.51 8.58
CA ALA A 11 19.56 11.36 7.21
C ALA A 11 19.41 9.88 6.80
N ALA A 12 20.40 9.05 7.10
CA ALA A 12 20.36 7.62 6.83
C ALA A 12 19.20 6.92 7.56
N LEU A 13 18.97 7.26 8.83
CA LEU A 13 17.88 6.67 9.62
C LEU A 13 16.51 7.06 9.06
N THR A 14 16.36 8.33 8.65
CA THR A 14 15.12 8.83 8.04
C THR A 14 14.83 8.14 6.70
N LEU A 15 15.86 7.88 5.90
CA LEU A 15 15.72 7.19 4.61
C LEU A 15 15.32 5.72 4.77
N CYS A 16 15.92 5.00 5.73
CA CYS A 16 15.53 3.62 6.04
C CYS A 16 14.08 3.53 6.56
N ALA A 17 13.66 4.47 7.40
CA ALA A 17 12.28 4.50 7.89
C ALA A 17 11.27 4.72 6.77
N ALA A 18 11.58 5.58 5.79
CA ALA A 18 10.72 5.82 4.64
C ALA A 18 10.53 4.56 3.77
N ALA A 19 11.58 3.76 3.59
CA ALA A 19 11.50 2.51 2.83
C ALA A 19 10.59 1.46 3.51
N ALA A 20 10.59 1.41 4.84
CA ALA A 20 9.72 0.50 5.60
C ALA A 20 8.22 0.85 5.53
N LEU A 21 7.90 2.10 5.19
CA LEU A 21 6.52 2.59 5.05
C LEU A 21 6.06 2.67 3.59
N ALA A 22 6.92 2.31 2.63
CA ALA A 22 6.58 2.32 1.21
C ALA A 22 5.53 1.24 0.89
N GLN A 23 4.56 1.57 0.04
CA GLN A 23 3.59 0.59 -0.47
C GLN A 23 4.28 -0.40 -1.41
N PRO A 24 3.89 -1.69 -1.40
CA PRO A 24 4.37 -2.64 -2.40
C PRO A 24 3.89 -2.21 -3.79
N PRO A 25 4.62 -2.58 -4.86
CA PRO A 25 4.17 -2.32 -6.21
C PRO A 25 2.87 -3.07 -6.54
N GLU A 26 2.10 -2.50 -7.47
CA GLU A 26 0.94 -3.17 -8.06
C GLU A 26 1.39 -4.45 -8.80
N PRO A 27 0.74 -5.61 -8.58
CA PRO A 27 1.10 -6.83 -9.28
C PRO A 27 0.64 -6.79 -10.74
N ASP A 28 1.42 -7.38 -11.65
CA ASP A 28 1.08 -7.47 -13.08
C ASP A 28 -0.19 -8.31 -13.35
N GLY A 29 -0.59 -9.16 -12.40
CA GLY A 29 -1.76 -10.01 -12.52
C GLY A 29 -2.03 -10.83 -11.26
N TYR A 30 -2.78 -11.93 -11.45
CA TYR A 30 -3.09 -12.83 -10.35
C TYR A 30 -1.82 -13.51 -9.82
N ARG A 31 -1.54 -13.34 -8.51
CA ARG A 31 -0.35 -13.89 -7.86
C ARG A 31 -0.60 -15.29 -7.31
N MET A 32 0.35 -16.19 -7.56
CA MET A 32 0.39 -17.55 -6.99
C MET A 32 1.55 -17.75 -6.02
N GLU A 33 2.47 -16.80 -5.96
CA GLU A 33 3.72 -16.84 -5.20
C GLU A 33 3.65 -16.02 -3.92
N GLU A 34 4.45 -16.43 -2.92
CA GLU A 34 4.66 -15.72 -1.64
C GLU A 34 3.36 -15.41 -0.90
N PHE A 35 2.84 -16.46 -0.26
CA PHE A 35 1.64 -16.37 0.56
C PHE A 35 1.78 -15.30 1.65
N ARG A 36 0.78 -14.41 1.73
CA ARG A 36 0.73 -13.25 2.66
C ARG A 36 1.79 -12.18 2.44
N ALA A 37 2.30 -12.03 1.22
CA ALA A 37 3.03 -10.84 0.82
C ALA A 37 2.18 -9.56 1.08
N PRO A 38 2.82 -8.39 1.32
CA PRO A 38 2.13 -7.11 1.44
C PRO A 38 1.25 -6.82 0.22
N VAL A 39 0.09 -6.18 0.45
CA VAL A 39 -0.90 -5.84 -0.59
C VAL A 39 -0.91 -4.31 -0.78
N PRO A 40 -0.88 -3.80 -2.02
CA PRO A 40 -0.96 -2.37 -2.26
C PRO A 40 -2.33 -1.82 -1.84
N ALA A 41 -2.35 -0.62 -1.27
CA ALA A 41 -3.59 0.03 -0.85
C ALA A 41 -4.52 0.41 -2.02
N THR A 42 -3.99 0.55 -3.23
CA THR A 42 -4.73 0.99 -4.44
C THR A 42 -4.25 0.24 -5.67
N LEU A 43 -5.06 0.21 -6.73
CA LEU A 43 -4.71 -0.33 -8.05
C LEU A 43 -5.07 0.69 -9.14
N THR A 44 -4.34 0.64 -10.25
CA THR A 44 -4.56 1.52 -11.39
C THR A 44 -5.91 1.21 -12.05
N GLY A 45 -6.79 2.21 -12.13
CA GLY A 45 -8.12 2.06 -12.72
C GLY A 45 -9.15 1.38 -11.81
N ALA A 46 -8.80 1.04 -10.57
CA ALA A 46 -9.74 0.51 -9.58
C ALA A 46 -10.34 1.62 -8.71
N THR A 47 -11.50 1.33 -8.11
CA THR A 47 -12.08 2.14 -7.04
C THR A 47 -11.88 1.39 -5.71
N VAL A 48 -11.21 2.03 -4.75
CA VAL A 48 -11.09 1.47 -3.40
C VAL A 48 -12.42 1.68 -2.69
N ALA A 49 -13.05 0.58 -2.27
CA ALA A 49 -14.28 0.61 -1.50
C ALA A 49 -13.99 0.27 -0.04
N ASP A 50 -14.33 1.19 0.86
CA ASP A 50 -14.50 0.87 2.28
C ASP A 50 -15.83 0.16 2.52
N THR A 51 -16.17 -0.09 3.79
CA THR A 51 -17.37 -0.84 4.15
C THR A 51 -18.64 -0.15 3.67
N GLU A 52 -18.74 1.16 3.88
CA GLU A 52 -19.89 1.98 3.51
C GLU A 52 -20.05 2.06 1.99
N ALA A 53 -18.96 2.24 1.23
CA ALA A 53 -18.98 2.25 -0.22
C ALA A 53 -19.36 0.88 -0.79
N ALA A 54 -18.84 -0.21 -0.23
CA ALA A 54 -19.20 -1.56 -0.63
C ALA A 54 -20.69 -1.87 -0.35
N GLU A 55 -21.21 -1.45 0.80
CA GLU A 55 -22.63 -1.55 1.13
C GLU A 55 -23.50 -0.78 0.13
N ALA A 56 -23.11 0.46 -0.20
CA ALA A 56 -23.85 1.28 -1.14
C ALA A 56 -23.91 0.64 -2.54
N LEU A 57 -22.78 0.11 -3.03
CA LEU A 57 -22.70 -0.62 -4.30
C LEU A 57 -23.61 -1.84 -4.33
N TRP A 58 -23.66 -2.60 -3.23
CA TRP A 58 -24.54 -3.75 -3.11
C TRP A 58 -26.02 -3.34 -3.11
N ARG A 59 -26.39 -2.35 -2.28
CA ARG A 59 -27.79 -1.88 -2.18
C ARG A 59 -28.30 -1.25 -3.46
N SER A 60 -27.45 -0.57 -4.22
CA SER A 60 -27.84 0.03 -5.50
C SER A 60 -27.90 -0.98 -6.65
N GLY A 61 -27.51 -2.24 -6.43
CA GLY A 61 -27.37 -3.25 -7.49
C GLY A 61 -26.18 -3.01 -8.42
N GLY A 62 -25.21 -2.17 -8.02
CA GLY A 62 -23.97 -1.92 -8.76
C GLY A 62 -22.93 -3.04 -8.60
N ALA A 63 -23.07 -3.88 -7.56
CA ALA A 63 -22.28 -5.08 -7.34
C ALA A 63 -23.12 -6.20 -6.72
N ALA A 64 -22.80 -7.45 -7.07
CA ALA A 64 -23.35 -8.65 -6.43
C ALA A 64 -22.22 -9.39 -5.71
N PHE A 65 -22.43 -9.72 -4.44
CA PHE A 65 -21.50 -10.54 -3.65
C PHE A 65 -22.03 -11.98 -3.64
N ILE A 66 -21.20 -12.95 -4.06
CA ILE A 66 -21.54 -14.37 -4.22
C ILE A 66 -20.82 -15.25 -3.20
#